data_AF-A0A8H7AQ32-F1
#
_entry.id   AF-A0A8H7AQ32-F1
#
_cell.length_a   1.000
_cell.length_b   1.000
_cell.length_c   1.000
_cell.angle_alpha   90.00
_cell.angle_beta   90.00
_cell.angle_gamma   90.00
#
_symmetry.space_group_name_H-M   'P 1'
#
loop_
_entity.id
_entity.type
_entity.pdbx_description
1 polymer ?
#
loop_
_entity_poly.entity_id
_entity_poly.type
_entity_poly.pdbx_seq_one_letter_code
_entity_poly.pdbx_strand_id
1 'polypeptide(L)'
;MEKAKIRIQDRIKKAKKNQKPGKEFICKVDVKNIWEADDIRAIFPSSSPWTYDELGEIREYYILTISILVLIDWSYTEDFRSVFFDFNGEGGRRTDERIPYPTSHALAFLGASQQIFYDTQWQFKPIVIKLHKETYHQTVDASARLPFIEDEVVLGCGGFGKVHKVKVSRFHLEDVGGYTNQQEKELACKRFEFN
;
A
#
# COMPACT_ATOMS: atom_id res chain seq x y z
N MET A 1 1.97 21.66 11.89
CA MET A 1 2.44 20.89 10.73
C MET A 1 3.45 19.81 11.16
N GLU A 2 4.68 20.17 11.55
CA GLU A 2 5.77 19.21 11.82
C GLU A 2 5.41 18.09 12.83
N LYS A 3 4.79 18.45 13.96
CA LYS A 3 4.35 17.47 14.96
C LYS A 3 3.34 16.45 14.43
N ALA A 4 2.43 16.88 13.54
CA ALA A 4 1.42 15.98 12.96
C ALA A 4 2.08 15.02 11.96
N LYS A 5 2.99 15.54 11.11
CA LYS A 5 3.76 14.74 10.14
C LYS A 5 4.57 13.64 10.83
N ILE A 6 5.37 14.00 11.83
CA ILE A 6 6.18 13.05 12.62
C ILE A 6 5.27 11.97 13.27
N ARG A 7 4.17 12.39 13.90
CA ARG A 7 3.23 11.46 14.54
C ARG A 7 2.64 10.47 13.54
N ILE A 8 2.25 10.93 12.34
CA ILE A 8 1.70 10.07 11.28
C ILE A 8 2.77 9.12 10.75
N GLN A 9 3.99 9.60 10.50
CA GLN A 9 5.11 8.75 10.08
C GLN A 9 5.38 7.63 11.10
N ASP A 10 5.36 7.95 12.40
CA ASP A 10 5.55 6.95 13.46
C ASP A 10 4.39 5.94 13.52
N ARG A 11 3.15 6.39 13.37
CA ARG A 11 1.98 5.51 13.29
C ARG A 11 2.06 4.58 12.08
N ILE A 12 2.48 5.09 10.91
CA ILE A 12 2.69 4.28 9.69
C ILE A 12 3.78 3.22 9.94
N LYS A 13 4.93 3.61 10.48
CA LYS A 13 6.03 2.68 10.79
C LYS A 13 5.59 1.57 11.73
N LYS A 14 4.81 1.89 12.78
CA LYS A 14 4.27 0.91 13.74
C LYS A 14 3.20 0.00 13.16
N ALA A 15 2.42 0.46 12.18
CA ALA A 15 1.36 -0.30 11.55
C ALA A 15 1.85 -1.24 10.43
N LYS A 16 3.13 -1.14 10.04
CA LYS A 16 3.73 -2.09 9.11
C LYS A 16 3.67 -3.51 9.68
N LYS A 17 3.23 -4.42 8.82
CA LYS A 17 3.22 -5.87 9.01
C LYS A 17 4.47 -6.46 8.36
N ASN A 18 4.86 -7.64 8.83
CA ASN A 18 6.10 -8.32 8.48
C ASN A 18 7.34 -7.54 8.93
N GLN A 19 8.12 -8.11 9.84
CA GLN A 19 9.32 -7.45 10.39
C GLN A 19 10.59 -7.72 9.56
N LYS A 20 10.51 -8.54 8.50
CA LYS A 20 11.66 -8.82 7.63
C LYS A 20 11.96 -7.61 6.75
N PRO A 21 13.23 -7.13 6.73
CA PRO A 21 13.66 -6.07 5.83
C PRO A 21 13.33 -6.37 4.38
N GLY A 22 12.70 -5.42 3.69
CA GLY A 22 12.29 -5.55 2.30
C GLY A 22 11.04 -6.39 2.07
N LYS A 23 10.35 -6.85 3.11
CA LYS A 23 9.07 -7.58 3.03
C LYS A 23 7.94 -6.88 3.75
N GLU A 24 8.21 -5.73 4.37
CA GLU A 24 7.25 -4.94 5.11
C GLU A 24 6.15 -4.42 4.19
N PHE A 25 4.92 -4.42 4.71
CA PHE A 25 3.78 -3.84 4.03
C PHE A 25 2.77 -3.29 5.05
N ILE A 26 1.82 -2.48 4.59
CA ILE A 26 0.72 -1.97 5.39
C ILE A 26 -0.58 -2.12 4.62
N CYS A 27 -1.66 -2.51 5.30
CA CYS A 27 -2.96 -2.70 4.66
C CYS A 27 -3.72 -1.38 4.59
N LYS A 28 -4.48 -1.12 3.51
CA LYS A 28 -5.30 0.10 3.34
C LYS A 28 -6.19 0.39 4.56
N VAL A 29 -6.79 -0.65 5.16
CA VAL A 29 -7.63 -0.50 6.36
C VAL A 29 -6.84 0.03 7.55
N ASP A 30 -5.61 -0.45 7.74
CA ASP A 30 -4.77 0.01 8.85
C ASP A 30 -4.31 1.45 8.59
N VAL A 31 -4.00 1.80 7.33
CA VAL A 31 -3.71 3.19 6.93
C VAL A 31 -4.91 4.10 7.23
N LYS A 32 -6.13 3.72 6.86
CA LYS A 32 -7.35 4.53 7.13
C LYS A 32 -7.52 4.88 8.61
N ASN A 33 -7.13 3.97 9.51
CA ASN A 33 -7.26 4.16 10.96
C ASN A 33 -6.17 5.05 11.58
N ILE A 34 -5.09 5.35 10.85
CA ILE A 34 -4.00 6.21 11.33
C ILE A 34 -4.39 7.69 11.31
N TRP A 35 -5.22 8.06 10.34
CA TRP A 35 -5.49 9.45 9.97
C TRP A 35 -6.76 9.99 10.63
N GLU A 36 -6.68 11.23 11.10
CA GLU A 36 -7.81 12.05 11.52
C GLU A 36 -8.07 13.17 10.48
N ALA A 37 -9.27 13.74 10.44
CA ALA A 37 -9.61 14.76 9.44
C ALA A 37 -8.74 16.03 9.59
N ASP A 38 -8.42 16.43 10.83
CA ASP A 38 -7.57 17.58 11.11
C ASP A 38 -6.11 17.35 10.70
N ASP A 39 -5.67 16.09 10.61
CA ASP A 39 -4.33 15.75 10.13
C ASP A 39 -4.17 16.08 8.65
N ILE A 40 -5.20 15.79 7.86
CA ILE A 40 -5.21 16.11 6.44
C ILE A 40 -5.11 17.62 6.25
N ARG A 41 -5.91 18.41 6.97
CA ARG A 41 -5.86 19.88 6.91
C ARG A 41 -4.50 20.44 7.35
N ALA A 42 -3.92 19.86 8.40
CA ALA A 42 -2.68 20.35 8.99
C ALA A 42 -1.43 20.00 8.18
N ILE A 43 -1.47 18.91 7.41
CA ILE A 43 -0.34 18.41 6.62
C ILE A 43 -0.45 18.85 5.16
N PHE A 44 -1.65 18.90 4.59
CA PHE A 44 -1.89 19.31 3.21
C PHE A 44 -2.73 20.59 3.21
N PRO A 45 -2.14 21.75 3.56
CA PRO A 45 -2.86 23.01 3.53
C PRO A 45 -3.28 23.32 2.09
N SER A 46 -4.38 24.07 1.94
CA SER A 46 -4.81 24.55 0.63
C SER A 46 -5.32 25.98 0.74
N SER A 47 -5.11 26.77 -0.31
CA SER A 47 -5.64 28.14 -0.41
C SER A 47 -7.16 28.16 -0.40
N SER A 48 -7.81 27.11 -0.91
CA SER A 48 -9.22 26.84 -0.73
C SER A 48 -9.39 25.83 0.40
N PRO A 49 -9.98 26.22 1.56
CA PRO A 49 -10.14 25.30 2.68
C PRO A 49 -10.88 24.02 2.30
N TRP A 50 -10.38 22.88 2.77
CA TRP A 50 -11.03 21.59 2.53
C TRP A 50 -12.43 21.53 3.15
N THR A 51 -13.42 21.26 2.30
CA THR A 51 -14.79 20.96 2.73
C THR A 51 -14.87 19.60 3.40
N TYR A 52 -15.98 19.31 4.10
CA TYR A 52 -16.20 18.01 4.73
C TYR A 52 -16.24 16.87 3.69
N ASP A 53 -16.90 17.10 2.56
CA ASP A 53 -17.03 16.10 1.49
C ASP A 53 -15.69 15.80 0.84
N GLU A 54 -14.88 16.83 0.55
CA GLU A 54 -13.53 16.64 0.01
C GLU A 54 -12.63 15.87 0.98
N LEU A 55 -12.73 16.11 2.30
CA LEU A 55 -11.99 15.32 3.29
C LEU A 55 -12.47 13.86 3.31
N GLY A 56 -13.76 13.62 3.11
CA GLY A 56 -14.32 12.29 2.88
C GLY A 56 -13.70 11.62 1.66
N GLU A 57 -13.63 12.32 0.52
CA GLU A 57 -13.00 11.84 -0.71
C GLU A 57 -11.52 11.54 -0.52
N ILE A 58 -10.77 12.41 0.16
CA ILE A 58 -9.34 12.19 0.44
C ILE A 58 -9.16 10.91 1.28
N ARG A 59 -9.97 10.71 2.32
CA ARG A 59 -9.91 9.51 3.16
C ARG A 59 -10.27 8.23 2.41
N GLU A 60 -11.14 8.32 1.42
CA GLU A 60 -11.58 7.14 0.67
C GLU A 60 -10.64 6.77 -0.48
N TYR A 61 -10.23 7.79 -1.25
CA TYR A 61 -9.57 7.61 -2.54
C TYR A 61 -8.10 8.00 -2.57
N TYR A 62 -7.57 8.69 -1.56
CA TYR A 62 -6.19 9.19 -1.56
C TYR A 62 -5.37 8.78 -0.34
N ILE A 63 -5.93 7.95 0.54
CA ILE A 63 -5.35 7.66 1.84
C ILE A 63 -4.00 6.97 1.75
N LEU A 64 -3.79 6.10 0.74
CA LEU A 64 -2.49 5.49 0.48
C LEU A 64 -1.52 6.53 -0.08
N THR A 65 -1.98 7.32 -1.05
CA THR A 65 -1.21 8.38 -1.70
C THR A 65 -0.66 9.36 -0.66
N ILE A 66 -1.52 9.95 0.16
CA ILE A 66 -1.09 10.92 1.19
C ILE A 66 -0.17 10.30 2.24
N SER A 67 -0.34 9.01 2.54
CA SER A 67 0.52 8.29 3.48
C SER A 67 1.93 8.07 2.93
N ILE A 68 2.04 7.75 1.63
CA ILE A 68 3.34 7.66 0.96
C ILE A 68 3.99 9.05 0.95
N LEU A 69 3.27 10.11 0.55
CA LEU A 69 3.79 11.48 0.50
C LEU A 69 4.31 11.95 1.86
N VAL A 70 3.60 11.65 2.94
CA VAL A 70 4.08 11.93 4.30
C VAL A 70 5.30 11.11 4.65
N LEU A 71 5.32 9.82 4.32
CA LEU A 71 6.43 8.93 4.67
C LEU A 71 7.74 9.32 3.96
N ILE A 72 7.67 9.74 2.70
CA ILE A 72 8.83 10.17 1.91
C ILE A 72 9.21 11.63 2.13
N ASP A 73 8.54 12.31 3.06
CA ASP A 73 8.77 13.72 3.37
C ASP A 73 8.58 14.66 2.17
N TRP A 74 7.54 14.42 1.35
CA TRP A 74 7.27 15.26 0.18
C TRP A 74 7.09 16.73 0.61
N SER A 75 7.84 17.62 -0.05
CA SER A 75 8.00 19.01 0.39
C SER A 75 6.88 19.94 -0.10
N TYR A 76 6.19 19.60 -1.18
CA TYR A 76 5.20 20.45 -1.85
C TYR A 76 3.77 20.14 -1.38
N THR A 77 3.58 20.00 -0.07
CA THR A 77 2.30 19.56 0.51
C THR A 77 1.12 20.48 0.19
N GLU A 78 1.38 21.77 0.01
CA GLU A 78 0.44 22.81 -0.41
C GLU A 78 -0.10 22.60 -1.83
N ASP A 79 0.68 21.91 -2.68
CA ASP A 79 0.33 21.60 -4.06
C ASP A 79 -0.47 20.29 -4.17
N PHE A 80 -0.69 19.55 -3.07
CA PHE A 80 -1.43 18.29 -3.10
C PHE A 80 -2.77 18.43 -3.83
N ARG A 81 -3.51 19.51 -3.55
CA ARG A 81 -4.81 19.77 -4.16
C ARG A 81 -4.71 19.85 -5.68
N SER A 82 -3.85 20.70 -6.21
CA SER A 82 -3.71 20.91 -7.66
C SER A 82 -3.08 19.69 -8.36
N VAL A 83 -2.12 19.03 -7.72
CA VAL A 83 -1.35 17.91 -8.30
C VAL A 83 -2.15 16.61 -8.32
N PHE A 84 -2.98 16.34 -7.31
CA PHE A 84 -3.66 15.03 -7.18
C PHE A 84 -5.19 15.11 -7.22
N PHE A 85 -5.76 16.11 -6.56
CA PHE A 85 -7.20 16.17 -6.27
C PHE A 85 -8.00 16.84 -7.40
N ASP A 86 -7.56 18.02 -7.81
CA ASP A 86 -8.17 18.80 -8.90
C ASP A 86 -7.63 18.42 -10.29
N PHE A 87 -6.61 17.56 -10.35
CA PHE A 87 -6.01 17.11 -11.60
C PHE A 87 -7.02 16.31 -12.45
N ASN A 88 -7.37 16.86 -13.62
CA ASN A 88 -8.29 16.25 -14.59
C ASN A 88 -7.62 16.02 -15.96
N GLY A 89 -6.30 15.80 -15.99
CA GLY A 89 -5.58 15.47 -17.22
C GLY A 89 -5.78 14.01 -17.65
N GLU A 90 -4.89 13.51 -18.50
CA GLU A 90 -4.98 12.14 -19.01
C GLU A 90 -5.05 11.08 -17.88
N GLY A 91 -6.05 10.21 -17.98
CA GLY A 91 -6.43 9.22 -16.96
C GLY A 91 -7.28 9.75 -15.79
N GLY A 92 -7.60 11.05 -15.75
CA GLY A 92 -8.38 11.67 -14.67
C GLY A 92 -7.59 11.95 -13.39
N ARG A 93 -8.28 11.90 -12.24
CA ARG A 93 -7.69 12.11 -10.90
C ARG A 93 -6.63 11.05 -10.56
N ARG A 94 -5.66 11.43 -9.72
CA ARG A 94 -4.53 10.58 -9.31
C ARG A 94 -4.79 9.89 -7.96
N THR A 95 -5.79 9.02 -7.94
CA THR A 95 -6.25 8.30 -6.74
C THR A 95 -5.39 7.07 -6.41
N ASP A 96 -5.66 6.45 -5.27
CA ASP A 96 -5.08 5.18 -4.80
C ASP A 96 -5.34 4.00 -5.76
N GLU A 97 -6.30 4.12 -6.66
CA GLU A 97 -6.57 3.10 -7.69
C GLU A 97 -5.40 2.99 -8.67
N ARG A 98 -4.69 4.10 -8.93
CA ARG A 98 -3.53 4.14 -9.82
C ARG A 98 -2.26 3.55 -9.21
N ILE A 99 -2.22 3.37 -7.90
CA ILE A 99 -1.10 2.69 -7.24
C ILE A 99 -1.23 1.18 -7.53
N PRO A 100 -0.14 0.44 -7.79
CA PRO A 100 1.18 0.94 -8.09
C PRO A 100 1.23 1.58 -9.48
N TYR A 101 1.88 2.74 -9.58
CA TYR A 101 2.28 3.32 -10.84
C TYR A 101 3.31 2.40 -11.50
N PRO A 102 3.16 2.09 -12.80
CA PRO A 102 3.92 1.04 -13.46
C PRO A 102 5.39 1.41 -13.68
N THR A 103 5.70 2.71 -13.74
CA THR A 103 7.07 3.20 -13.88
C THR A 103 7.24 4.47 -13.06
N SER A 104 8.48 4.78 -12.70
CA SER A 104 8.77 6.06 -12.04
C SER A 104 8.44 7.24 -12.96
N HIS A 105 8.61 7.15 -14.28
CA HIS A 105 8.27 8.22 -15.23
C HIS A 105 6.79 8.65 -15.18
N ALA A 106 5.88 7.72 -14.88
CA ALA A 106 4.47 8.03 -14.69
C ALA A 106 4.23 8.99 -13.50
N LEU A 107 5.24 9.17 -12.65
CA LEU A 107 5.27 10.03 -11.47
C LEU A 107 6.14 11.28 -11.69
N ALA A 108 6.44 11.68 -12.93
CA ALA A 108 7.27 12.86 -13.22
C ALA A 108 6.75 14.16 -12.55
N PHE A 109 5.44 14.24 -12.29
CA PHE A 109 4.81 15.32 -11.55
C PHE A 109 5.26 15.44 -10.07
N LEU A 110 5.96 14.44 -9.52
CA LEU A 110 6.57 14.49 -8.19
C LEU A 110 7.99 15.07 -8.19
N GLY A 111 8.56 15.38 -9.36
CA GLY A 111 9.91 15.91 -9.48
C GLY A 111 10.95 15.01 -8.80
N ALA A 112 11.76 15.58 -7.91
CA ALA A 112 12.81 14.85 -7.21
C ALA A 112 12.31 13.68 -6.33
N SER A 113 11.04 13.69 -5.92
CA SER A 113 10.45 12.61 -5.10
C SER A 113 9.92 11.43 -5.92
N GLN A 114 10.03 11.47 -7.25
CA GLN A 114 9.53 10.44 -8.16
C GLN A 114 10.01 9.03 -7.79
N GLN A 115 11.33 8.85 -7.66
CA GLN A 115 11.92 7.53 -7.44
C GLN A 115 11.58 6.98 -6.05
N ILE A 116 11.70 7.81 -5.01
CA ILE A 116 11.40 7.37 -3.64
C ILE A 116 9.91 7.05 -3.45
N PHE A 117 9.00 7.78 -4.11
CA PHE A 117 7.58 7.41 -4.14
C PHE A 117 7.37 6.07 -4.84
N TYR A 118 7.98 5.90 -6.03
CA TYR A 118 7.87 4.68 -6.83
C TYR A 118 8.33 3.43 -6.06
N ASP A 119 9.41 3.53 -5.29
CA ASP A 119 9.92 2.41 -4.49
C ASP A 119 9.04 2.17 -3.24
N THR A 120 8.51 3.24 -2.65
CA THR A 120 7.73 3.17 -1.41
C THR A 120 6.32 2.62 -1.63
N GLN A 121 5.69 2.88 -2.78
CA GLN A 121 4.29 2.53 -3.03
C GLN A 121 3.97 1.04 -2.86
N TRP A 122 4.94 0.18 -3.15
CA TRP A 122 4.80 -1.28 -3.06
C TRP A 122 4.54 -1.76 -1.63
N GLN A 123 4.93 -0.97 -0.63
CA GLN A 123 4.64 -1.26 0.79
C GLN A 123 3.19 -0.97 1.15
N PHE A 124 2.50 -0.11 0.41
CA PHE A 124 1.13 0.35 0.73
C PHE A 124 0.03 -0.37 -0.04
N LYS A 125 0.39 -1.15 -1.07
CA LYS A 125 -0.55 -1.97 -1.85
C LYS A 125 0.01 -3.38 -2.04
N PRO A 126 0.07 -4.20 -0.97
CA PRO A 126 0.43 -5.61 -1.10
C PRO A 126 -0.56 -6.33 -2.02
N ILE A 127 -0.13 -7.45 -2.61
CA ILE A 127 -0.96 -8.18 -3.56
C ILE A 127 -2.17 -8.82 -2.89
N VAL A 128 -3.23 -8.98 -3.67
CA VAL A 128 -4.32 -9.90 -3.34
C VAL A 128 -4.01 -11.25 -4.02
N ILE A 129 -3.86 -12.29 -3.21
CA ILE A 129 -3.69 -13.66 -3.69
C ILE A 129 -5.05 -14.16 -4.17
N LYS A 130 -5.14 -14.56 -5.43
CA LYS A 130 -6.39 -15.03 -6.04
C LYS A 130 -6.41 -16.55 -6.13
N LEU A 131 -7.42 -17.16 -5.53
CA LEU A 131 -7.63 -18.60 -5.63
C LEU A 131 -8.47 -18.90 -6.87
N HIS A 132 -8.00 -19.85 -7.68
CA HIS A 132 -8.69 -20.30 -8.87
C HIS A 132 -9.07 -21.78 -8.70
N LYS A 133 -10.14 -22.22 -9.40
CA LYS A 133 -10.55 -23.64 -9.41
C LYS A 133 -9.47 -24.54 -10.02
N GLU A 134 -8.77 -24.02 -11.01
CA GLU A 134 -7.65 -24.70 -11.67
C GLU A 134 -6.35 -24.01 -11.26
N THR A 135 -5.24 -24.76 -11.34
CA THR A 135 -3.92 -24.23 -10.98
C THR A 135 -3.43 -23.27 -12.06
N TYR A 136 -3.66 -21.98 -11.86
CA TYR A 136 -3.10 -20.92 -12.70
C TYR A 136 -1.89 -20.27 -12.03
N HIS A 137 -0.87 -19.95 -12.82
CA HIS A 137 0.25 -19.13 -12.34
C HIS A 137 -0.20 -17.66 -12.26
N GLN A 138 -0.17 -17.10 -11.06
CA GLN A 138 -0.33 -15.66 -10.84
C GLN A 138 1.06 -15.01 -10.91
N THR A 139 1.37 -14.35 -12.02
CA THR A 139 2.59 -13.53 -12.15
C THR A 139 2.38 -12.18 -11.46
N VAL A 140 3.34 -11.75 -10.66
CA VAL A 140 3.32 -10.47 -9.95
C VAL A 140 4.63 -9.72 -10.18
N ASP A 141 4.61 -8.39 -10.02
CA ASP A 141 5.82 -7.57 -10.07
C ASP A 141 6.80 -8.00 -8.98
N ALA A 142 8.11 -8.01 -9.28
CA ALA A 142 9.16 -8.41 -8.33
C ALA A 142 9.22 -7.51 -7.08
N SER A 143 8.78 -6.25 -7.21
CA SER A 143 8.72 -5.26 -6.14
C SER A 143 7.50 -5.46 -5.25
N ALA A 144 6.47 -6.16 -5.73
CA ALA A 144 5.22 -6.34 -5.03
C ALA A 144 5.42 -7.07 -3.69
N ARG A 145 4.64 -6.66 -2.68
CA ARG A 145 4.70 -7.25 -1.35
C ARG A 145 3.66 -8.35 -1.20
N LEU A 146 4.11 -9.51 -0.72
CA LEU A 146 3.22 -10.59 -0.32
C LEU A 146 2.55 -10.23 1.01
N PRO A 147 1.25 -10.47 1.19
CA PRO A 147 0.49 -10.08 2.38
C PRO A 147 0.73 -11.01 3.59
N PHE A 148 1.96 -11.46 3.82
CA PHE A 148 2.34 -12.43 4.86
C PHE A 148 2.79 -11.73 6.14
N ILE A 149 2.06 -11.91 7.25
CA ILE A 149 2.21 -11.11 8.48
C ILE A 149 3.41 -11.51 9.33
N GLU A 150 3.74 -12.80 9.36
CA GLU A 150 4.69 -13.39 10.30
C GLU A 150 5.78 -14.19 9.58
N ASP A 151 6.81 -14.52 10.35
CA ASP A 151 7.83 -15.46 9.94
C ASP A 151 7.27 -16.86 9.72
N GLU A 152 7.87 -17.49 8.73
CA GLU A 152 7.33 -18.67 8.10
C GLU A 152 7.85 -19.91 8.80
N VAL A 153 6.95 -20.71 9.36
CA VAL A 153 7.33 -21.99 9.97
C VAL A 153 7.48 -23.01 8.85
N VAL A 154 8.66 -23.61 8.71
CA VAL A 154 8.85 -24.72 7.77
C VAL A 154 8.01 -25.91 8.23
N LEU A 155 7.06 -26.32 7.38
CA LEU A 155 6.22 -27.50 7.61
C LEU A 155 6.85 -28.78 7.06
N GLY A 156 7.68 -28.65 6.03
CA GLY A 156 8.37 -29.79 5.43
C GLY A 156 9.25 -29.40 4.24
N CYS A 157 10.09 -30.33 3.83
CA CYS A 157 11.01 -30.18 2.70
C CYS A 157 10.76 -31.32 1.70
N GLY A 158 10.80 -31.02 0.41
CA GLY A 158 10.75 -32.00 -0.67
C GLY A 158 11.88 -31.79 -1.67
N GLY A 159 11.97 -32.64 -2.69
CA GLY A 159 13.08 -32.61 -3.65
C GLY A 159 13.23 -31.31 -4.46
N PHE A 160 12.20 -30.45 -4.51
CA PHE A 160 12.19 -29.22 -5.31
C PHE A 160 11.87 -27.96 -4.48
N GLY A 161 12.06 -28.03 -3.15
CA GLY A 161 11.91 -26.87 -2.28
C GLY A 161 11.16 -27.15 -0.97
N LYS A 162 10.73 -26.08 -0.30
CA LYS A 162 10.25 -26.10 1.08
C LYS A 162 8.80 -25.65 1.17
N VAL A 163 8.04 -26.28 2.06
CA VAL A 163 6.67 -25.89 2.36
C VAL A 163 6.65 -25.14 3.68
N HIS A 164 6.06 -23.96 3.67
CA HIS A 164 6.00 -23.05 4.80
C HIS A 164 4.56 -22.83 5.23
N LYS A 165 4.31 -22.74 6.54
CA LYS A 165 3.09 -22.17 7.09
C LYS A 165 3.19 -20.67 7.01
N VAL A 166 2.23 -20.01 6.36
CA VAL A 166 2.16 -18.55 6.26
C VAL A 166 0.82 -18.05 6.77
N LYS A 167 0.81 -16.85 7.36
CA LYS A 167 -0.40 -16.16 7.77
C LYS A 167 -0.66 -14.98 6.84
N VAL A 168 -1.75 -15.03 6.09
CA VAL A 168 -2.18 -14.00 5.15
C VAL A 168 -3.06 -12.98 5.85
N SER A 169 -2.79 -11.69 5.61
CA SER A 169 -3.58 -10.60 6.18
C SER A 169 -5.03 -10.58 5.67
N ARG A 170 -5.93 -10.01 6.48
CA ARG A 170 -7.33 -9.73 6.07
C ARG A 170 -7.37 -8.96 4.75
N PHE A 171 -8.35 -9.26 3.91
CA PHE A 171 -8.64 -8.66 2.61
C PHE A 171 -7.62 -8.94 1.48
N HIS A 172 -6.69 -9.88 1.68
CA HIS A 172 -5.62 -10.17 0.71
C HIS A 172 -5.60 -11.63 0.24
N LEU A 173 -6.65 -12.39 0.52
CA LEU A 173 -6.94 -13.69 -0.05
C LEU A 173 -8.35 -13.66 -0.64
N GLU A 174 -8.44 -13.70 -1.96
CA GLU A 174 -9.69 -13.73 -2.72
C GLU A 174 -10.00 -15.18 -3.11
N ASP A 175 -11.18 -15.66 -2.76
CA ASP A 175 -11.65 -16.99 -3.15
C ASP A 175 -12.16 -17.03 -4.60
N VAL A 176 -12.53 -18.23 -5.05
CA VAL A 176 -13.05 -18.46 -6.41
C VAL A 176 -14.33 -17.66 -6.71
N GLY A 177 -15.09 -17.29 -5.69
CA GLY A 177 -16.30 -16.47 -5.80
C GLY A 177 -16.04 -14.97 -5.79
N GLY A 178 -14.78 -14.53 -5.66
CA GLY A 178 -14.40 -13.13 -5.55
C GLY A 178 -14.52 -12.56 -4.13
N TYR A 179 -14.79 -13.40 -3.12
CA TYR A 179 -14.88 -12.95 -1.74
C TYR A 179 -13.50 -12.88 -1.10
N THR A 180 -13.23 -11.77 -0.41
CA THR A 180 -11.98 -11.60 0.32
C THR A 180 -12.11 -11.99 1.79
N ASN A 181 -11.03 -12.57 2.33
CA ASN A 181 -10.98 -13.00 3.72
C ASN A 181 -11.18 -11.83 4.71
N GLN A 182 -12.18 -11.91 5.58
CA GLN A 182 -12.42 -10.88 6.61
C GLN A 182 -11.46 -10.97 7.80
N GLN A 183 -10.90 -12.16 8.01
CA GLN A 183 -9.96 -12.49 9.08
C GLN A 183 -8.66 -13.00 8.47
N GLU A 184 -7.59 -12.95 9.24
CA GLU A 184 -6.30 -13.54 8.86
C GLU A 184 -6.47 -15.05 8.58
N LYS A 185 -5.76 -15.57 7.59
CA LYS A 185 -5.88 -16.98 7.15
C LYS A 185 -4.51 -17.64 7.10
N GLU A 186 -4.44 -18.86 7.62
CA GLU A 186 -3.23 -19.67 7.53
C GLU A 186 -3.25 -20.51 6.25
N LEU A 187 -2.14 -20.53 5.53
CA LEU A 187 -1.97 -21.31 4.30
C LEU A 187 -0.64 -22.08 4.32
N ALA A 188 -0.57 -23.14 3.52
CA ALA A 188 0.69 -23.78 3.16
C ALA A 188 1.22 -23.14 1.87
N CYS A 189 2.42 -22.59 1.90
CA CYS A 189 3.11 -21.97 0.77
C CYS A 189 4.34 -22.81 0.41
N LYS A 190 4.31 -23.46 -0.76
CA LYS A 190 5.49 -24.14 -1.30
C LYS A 190 6.37 -23.11 -2.02
N ARG A 191 7.64 -23.07 -1.65
CA ARG A 191 8.67 -22.27 -2.29
C ARG A 191 9.60 -23.17 -3.06
N PHE A 192 9.80 -22.83 -4.32
CA PHE A 192 10.73 -23.53 -5.18
C PHE A 192 12.12 -22.93 -4.99
N GLU A 193 13.09 -23.78 -4.70
CA GLU A 193 14.50 -23.42 -4.68
C GLU A 193 15.08 -23.82 -6.04
N PHE A 194 15.30 -22.84 -6.90
CA PHE A 194 16.00 -23.04 -8.16
C PHE A 194 17.45 -22.62 -7.94
N ASN A 195 18.37 -23.58 -8.03
CA ASN A 195 19.81 -23.35 -8.04
C ASN A 195 20.25 -22.69 -9.35
#